data_AF-A0AAD4DNB0-F1
#
_entry.id   AF-A0AAD4DNB0-F1
#
_cell.length_a   1.000
_cell.length_b   1.000
_cell.length_c   1.000
_cell.angle_alpha   90.00
_cell.angle_beta   90.00
_cell.angle_gamma   90.00
#
_symmetry.space_group_name_H-M   'P 1'
#
loop_
_entity.id
_entity.type
_entity.pdbx_description
1 polymer ?
#
loop_
_entity_poly.entity_id
_entity_poly.type
_entity_poly.pdbx_seq_one_letter_code
_entity_poly.pdbx_strand_id
1 'polypeptide(L)'
;MQNARANAKLRGRKRTNTSGSLSNTKPLPQSLIALAALPLPDSFLFQQAYSGSELIDESDVFQWDKPPPYDSPPPPNSPHEARFTRNLVDVMHGRQCRLEEE
;
A
#
# COMPACT_ATOMS: atom_id res chain seq x y z
N MET A 1 -36.29 -14.26 52.83
CA MET A 1 -35.81 -12.91 53.20
C MET A 1 -34.61 -12.56 52.33
N GLN A 2 -34.77 -11.63 51.38
CA GLN A 2 -34.17 -10.28 51.35
C GLN A 2 -32.67 -10.30 50.96
N ASN A 3 -32.35 -9.89 49.71
CA ASN A 3 -31.84 -8.54 49.32
C ASN A 3 -30.36 -8.36 49.75
N ALA A 4 -29.41 -7.84 48.97
CA ALA A 4 -29.46 -6.87 47.90
C ALA A 4 -28.17 -6.87 47.05
N ARG A 5 -28.28 -6.18 45.92
CA ARG A 5 -27.28 -5.81 44.91
C ARG A 5 -26.01 -5.15 45.50
N ALA A 6 -24.86 -5.40 44.87
CA ALA A 6 -23.75 -4.46 44.87
C ALA A 6 -23.14 -4.37 43.45
N ASN A 7 -23.48 -3.27 42.78
CA ASN A 7 -22.85 -2.80 41.54
C ASN A 7 -21.50 -2.18 41.87
N ALA A 8 -20.46 -2.39 41.07
CA ALA A 8 -19.43 -1.36 40.88
C ALA A 8 -18.55 -1.59 39.63
N LYS A 9 -18.80 -0.74 38.63
CA LYS A 9 -17.78 -0.06 37.82
C LYS A 9 -17.01 -0.89 36.77
N LEU A 10 -17.73 -1.33 35.75
CA LEU A 10 -17.17 -1.27 34.39
C LEU A 10 -16.90 0.21 34.08
N ARG A 11 -15.65 0.64 34.19
CA ARG A 11 -15.20 1.90 33.61
C ARG A 11 -15.31 1.76 32.09
N GLY A 12 -16.50 2.04 31.58
CA GLY A 12 -16.70 2.33 30.17
C GLY A 12 -15.78 3.48 29.82
N ARG A 13 -14.67 3.18 29.14
CA ARG A 13 -13.93 4.17 28.38
C ARG A 13 -14.90 4.61 27.29
N LYS A 14 -15.70 5.63 27.59
CA LYS A 14 -16.47 6.37 26.59
C LYS A 14 -15.45 6.79 25.55
N ARG A 15 -15.46 6.10 24.40
CA ARG A 15 -14.87 6.64 23.18
C ARG A 15 -15.65 7.92 22.96
N THR A 16 -15.03 9.04 23.31
CA THR A 16 -15.49 10.33 22.83
C THR A 16 -15.35 10.21 21.33
N ASN A 17 -16.47 9.97 20.66
CA ASN A 17 -16.57 10.20 19.23
C ASN A 17 -16.19 11.67 19.06
N THR A 18 -14.95 11.90 18.66
CA THR A 18 -14.57 13.16 18.04
C THR A 18 -15.45 13.24 16.81
N SER A 19 -16.58 13.91 16.96
CA SER A 19 -17.41 14.41 15.87
C SER A 19 -16.61 15.49 15.15
N GLY A 20 -15.51 15.08 14.51
CA GLY A 20 -14.94 15.81 13.41
C GLY A 20 -15.97 15.74 12.29
N SER A 21 -16.48 16.90 11.90
CA SER A 21 -17.46 17.02 10.81
C SER A 21 -16.85 16.47 9.52
N LEU A 22 -17.12 15.20 9.20
CA LEU A 22 -16.84 14.60 7.88
C LEU A 22 -17.88 15.06 6.83
N SER A 23 -18.44 16.25 6.99
CA SER A 23 -19.61 16.71 6.22
C SER A 23 -19.27 17.32 4.86
N ASN A 24 -18.08 17.06 4.31
CA ASN A 24 -17.71 17.63 3.01
C ASN A 24 -16.99 16.65 2.08
N THR A 25 -17.19 15.34 2.27
CA THR A 25 -16.74 14.36 1.27
C THR A 25 -17.76 14.34 0.14
N LYS A 26 -17.33 14.73 -1.07
CA LYS A 26 -18.15 14.54 -2.27
C LYS A 26 -18.44 13.04 -2.42
N PRO A 27 -19.67 12.65 -2.80
CA PRO A 27 -19.97 11.26 -3.06
C PRO A 27 -19.04 10.73 -4.16
N LEU A 28 -18.50 9.52 -3.95
CA LEU A 28 -17.68 8.84 -4.95
C LEU A 28 -18.49 8.67 -6.24
N PRO A 29 -17.90 8.95 -7.41
CA PRO A 29 -18.54 8.66 -8.69
C PRO A 29 -19.02 7.21 -8.76
N GLN A 30 -20.24 7.00 -9.25
CA GLN A 30 -20.85 5.68 -9.35
C GLN A 30 -20.01 4.70 -10.20
N SER A 31 -19.26 5.22 -11.18
CA SER A 31 -18.33 4.45 -11.99
C SER A 31 -17.18 3.83 -11.16
N LEU A 32 -16.65 4.56 -10.18
CA LEU A 32 -15.62 4.04 -9.29
C LEU A 32 -16.17 2.96 -8.34
N ILE A 33 -17.40 3.15 -7.87
CA ILE A 33 -18.09 2.14 -7.05
C ILE A 33 -18.32 0.86 -7.86
N ALA A 34 -18.74 0.99 -9.12
CA ALA A 34 -18.94 -0.15 -10.01
C ALA A 34 -17.63 -0.90 -10.31
N LEU A 35 -16.52 -0.17 -10.53
CA LEU A 35 -15.20 -0.77 -10.74
C LEU A 35 -14.71 -1.50 -9.48
N ALA A 36 -14.90 -0.93 -8.30
CA ALA A 36 -14.53 -1.55 -7.03
C ALA A 36 -15.36 -2.80 -6.69
N ALA A 37 -16.54 -2.95 -7.29
CA ALA A 37 -17.39 -4.11 -7.15
C ALA A 37 -17.04 -5.26 -8.10
N LEU A 38 -16.10 -5.06 -9.03
CA LEU A 38 -15.63 -6.12 -9.91
C LEU A 38 -14.87 -7.19 -9.10
N PRO A 39 -15.02 -8.48 -9.43
CA PRO A 39 -14.23 -9.52 -8.80
C PRO A 39 -12.73 -9.28 -9.05
N LEU A 40 -11.91 -9.60 -8.06
CA LEU A 40 -10.47 -9.57 -8.23
C LEU A 40 -10.06 -10.58 -9.32
N PRO A 41 -9.02 -10.28 -10.12
CA PRO A 41 -8.49 -11.23 -11.09
C PRO A 41 -8.08 -12.54 -10.42
N ASP A 42 -8.39 -13.67 -11.05
CA ASP A 42 -8.01 -15.01 -10.60
C ASP A 42 -6.70 -15.52 -11.24
N SER A 43 -6.02 -14.65 -11.99
CA SER A 43 -4.77 -15.01 -12.66
C SER A 43 -3.70 -15.45 -11.65
N PHE A 44 -2.85 -16.37 -12.09
CA PHE A 44 -1.72 -16.88 -11.31
C PHE A 44 -0.84 -15.76 -10.73
N LEU A 45 -0.49 -14.76 -11.56
CA LEU A 45 0.34 -13.63 -11.13
C LEU A 45 -0.35 -12.78 -10.06
N PHE A 46 -1.65 -12.53 -10.22
CA PHE A 46 -2.42 -11.78 -9.22
C PHE A 46 -2.47 -12.53 -7.90
N GLN A 47 -2.75 -13.84 -7.91
CA GLN A 47 -2.79 -14.66 -6.69
C GLN A 47 -1.42 -14.73 -6.00
N GLN A 48 -0.34 -14.91 -6.76
CA GLN A 48 1.01 -14.95 -6.20
C GLN A 48 1.41 -13.61 -5.57
N ALA A 49 1.07 -12.49 -6.22
CA ALA A 49 1.28 -11.16 -5.66
C ALA A 49 0.40 -10.90 -4.43
N TYR A 50 -0.88 -11.33 -4.47
CA TYR A 50 -1.84 -11.18 -3.37
C TYR A 50 -1.44 -11.97 -2.12
N SER A 51 -0.96 -13.21 -2.29
CA SER A 51 -0.46 -14.03 -1.18
C SER A 51 0.88 -13.55 -0.64
N GLY A 52 1.63 -12.76 -1.42
CA GLY A 52 2.95 -12.24 -1.07
C GLY A 52 2.93 -10.94 -0.25
N SER A 53 1.83 -10.58 0.41
CA SER A 53 1.71 -9.32 1.15
C SER A 53 2.80 -9.09 2.21
N GLU A 54 3.45 -10.14 2.73
CA GLU A 54 4.57 -10.02 3.68
C GLU A 54 5.95 -9.91 3.01
N LEU A 55 6.03 -10.01 1.68
CA LEU A 55 7.27 -9.86 0.91
C LEU A 55 7.56 -8.41 0.50
N ILE A 56 6.58 -7.51 0.65
CA ILE A 56 6.75 -6.10 0.34
C ILE A 56 7.33 -5.42 1.58
N ASP A 57 8.59 -5.02 1.49
CA ASP A 57 9.23 -4.19 2.52
C ASP A 57 8.67 -2.77 2.42
N GLU A 58 7.82 -2.38 3.39
CA GLU A 58 7.26 -1.03 3.48
C GLU A 58 8.08 -0.10 4.40
N SER A 59 9.24 -0.54 4.89
CA SER A 59 10.02 0.23 5.87
C SER A 59 10.48 1.60 5.36
N ASP A 60 10.57 1.75 4.05
CA ASP A 60 11.06 2.93 3.37
C ASP A 60 9.94 3.80 2.75
N VAL A 61 8.68 3.39 2.84
CA VAL A 61 7.52 4.13 2.27
C VAL A 61 7.42 5.56 2.80
N PHE A 62 7.78 5.79 4.07
CA PHE A 62 7.79 7.14 4.66
C PHE A 62 8.73 8.13 3.94
N GLN A 63 9.76 7.64 3.26
CA GLN A 63 10.68 8.52 2.53
C GLN A 63 10.00 9.16 1.31
N TRP A 64 8.96 8.54 0.76
CA TRP A 64 8.25 9.03 -0.43
C TRP A 64 7.39 10.28 -0.12
N ASP A 65 7.03 10.48 1.14
CA ASP A 65 6.35 11.70 1.61
C ASP A 65 7.28 12.92 1.66
N LYS A 66 8.61 12.72 1.57
CA LYS A 66 9.61 13.79 1.60
C LYS A 66 9.89 14.31 0.19
N PRO A 67 10.27 15.60 0.04
CA PRO A 67 10.75 16.10 -1.24
C PRO A 67 12.09 15.44 -1.62
N PRO A 68 12.34 15.18 -2.91
CA PRO A 68 13.61 14.63 -3.37
C PRO A 68 14.78 15.58 -3.07
N PRO A 69 16.03 15.07 -2.97
CA PRO A 69 16.44 13.68 -3.21
C PRO A 69 16.11 12.75 -2.03
N TYR A 70 15.75 11.51 -2.35
CA TYR A 70 15.51 10.47 -1.34
C TYR A 70 16.83 9.92 -0.80
N ASP A 71 16.88 9.67 0.51
CA ASP A 71 18.02 9.05 1.19
C ASP A 71 18.02 7.52 0.95
N SER A 72 18.14 7.09 -0.31
CA SER A 72 18.22 5.68 -0.66
C SER A 72 19.62 5.13 -0.38
N PRO A 73 19.77 3.98 0.31
CA PRO A 73 21.07 3.37 0.50
C PRO A 73 21.67 2.95 -0.86
N PRO A 74 23.01 2.92 -0.99
CA PRO A 74 23.65 2.36 -2.18
C PRO A 74 23.18 0.93 -2.41
N PRO A 75 22.98 0.50 -3.68
CA PRO A 75 22.64 -0.88 -3.98
C PRO A 75 23.68 -1.84 -3.38
N PRO A 76 23.27 -3.03 -2.92
CA PRO A 76 24.21 -4.01 -2.40
C PRO A 76 25.22 -4.39 -3.49
N ASN A 77 26.52 -4.42 -3.14
CA ASN A 77 27.60 -4.87 -4.03
C ASN A 77 27.59 -6.39 -4.20
N SER A 78 26.47 -6.94 -4.67
CA SER A 78 26.30 -8.37 -4.93
C SER A 78 26.46 -8.67 -6.43
N PRO A 79 27.01 -9.84 -6.82
CA PRO A 79 27.06 -10.26 -8.22
C PRO A 79 25.67 -10.36 -8.87
N HIS A 80 24.64 -10.63 -8.07
CA HIS A 80 23.26 -10.67 -8.55
C HIS A 80 22.77 -9.27 -8.93
N GLU A 81 22.95 -8.30 -8.05
CA GLU A 81 22.59 -6.89 -8.28
C GLU A 81 23.33 -6.34 -9.51
N ALA A 82 24.62 -6.62 -9.64
CA ALA A 82 25.40 -6.20 -10.80
C ALA A 82 24.86 -6.75 -12.12
N ARG A 83 24.41 -8.02 -12.13
CA ARG A 83 23.76 -8.64 -13.31
C ARG A 83 22.40 -8.05 -13.58
N PHE A 84 21.60 -7.85 -12.54
CA PHE A 84 20.27 -7.25 -12.63
C PHE A 84 20.34 -5.84 -13.25
N THR A 85 21.18 -4.96 -12.69
CA THR A 85 21.37 -3.59 -13.17
C THR A 85 21.86 -3.56 -14.60
N ARG A 86 22.81 -4.42 -14.97
CA ARG A 86 23.27 -4.54 -16.37
C ARG A 86 22.14 -4.92 -17.32
N ASN A 87 21.38 -5.97 -16.99
CA ASN A 87 20.27 -6.41 -17.83
C ASN A 87 19.20 -5.33 -17.98
N LEU A 88 18.92 -4.58 -16.90
CA LEU A 88 17.97 -3.48 -16.93
C LEU A 88 18.42 -2.37 -17.90
N VAL A 89 19.71 -2.00 -17.86
CA VAL A 89 20.28 -1.02 -18.81
C VAL A 89 20.14 -1.52 -20.25
N ASP A 90 20.48 -2.78 -20.52
CA ASP A 90 20.36 -3.36 -21.86
C ASP A 90 18.91 -3.34 -22.39
N VAL A 91 17.93 -3.67 -21.53
CA VAL A 91 16.50 -3.62 -21.87
C VAL A 91 16.02 -2.19 -22.13
N MET A 92 16.42 -1.25 -21.28
CA MET A 92 16.03 0.16 -21.42
C MET A 92 16.61 0.77 -22.70
N HIS A 93 17.86 0.46 -23.03
CA HIS A 93 18.47 0.87 -24.29
C HIS A 93 17.76 0.25 -25.49
N GLY A 94 17.49 -1.07 -25.45
CA GLY A 94 16.76 -1.73 -26.53
C GLY A 94 15.34 -1.19 -26.72
N ARG A 95 14.66 -0.77 -25.65
CA ARG A 95 13.36 -0.09 -25.73
C ARG A 95 13.49 1.30 -26.35
N GLN A 96 14.51 2.06 -25.96
CA GLN A 96 14.74 3.40 -26.48
C GLN A 96 15.03 3.37 -27.99
N CYS A 97 15.90 2.47 -28.47
CA CYS A 97 16.18 2.34 -29.90
C CYS A 97 14.91 2.04 -30.72
N ARG A 98 14.02 1.17 -30.21
CA ARG A 98 12.75 0.88 -30.90
C ARG A 98 11.81 2.09 -30.97
N LEU A 99 11.79 2.92 -29.94
CA LEU A 99 10.98 4.15 -29.94
C LEU A 99 11.54 5.24 -30.85
N GLU A 100 12.83 5.19 -31.17
CA GLU A 100 13.47 6.12 -32.12
C GLU A 100 13.28 5.67 -33.58
N GLU A 101 12.92 4.40 -33.80
CA GLU A 101 12.63 3.82 -35.12
C GLU A 101 11.14 3.89 -35.51
N GLU A 102 10.24 4.29 -34.60
CA GLU A 102 8.81 4.55 -34.82
C GLU A 102 8.54 6.03 -35.16
#